data_AF-A0A2T8WJC1-F1
#
_entry.id   AF-A0A2T8WJC1-F1
#
_cell.length_a   1.000
_cell.length_b   1.000
_cell.length_c   1.000
_cell.angle_alpha   90.00
_cell.angle_beta   90.00
_cell.angle_gamma   90.00
#
_symmetry.space_group_name_H-M   'P 1'
#
loop_
_entity.id
_entity.type
_entity.pdbx_description
1 polymer ?
#
loop_
_entity_poly.entity_id
_entity_poly.type
_entity_poly.pdbx_seq_one_letter_code
_entity_poly.pdbx_strand_id
1 'polypeptide(L)'
;MARGLWVSPNEFVSFAEPNKTLTEQIASRSRSIDFFGLGMYLPNPDPILKSQGRDIRIYRELRTDPLVGGCIRRRKAAVKSLERGLERGHAPARVFSFIRDMLDDLDLSRIIGEMT
;
A
#
# COMPACT_ATOMS: atom_id res chain seq x y z
N MET A 1 23.10 -32.95 25.25
CA MET A 1 23.05 -33.64 23.94
C MET A 1 23.62 -32.70 22.89
N ALA A 2 24.49 -33.18 21.98
CA ALA A 2 25.04 -32.35 20.91
C ALA A 2 23.92 -31.97 19.92
N ARG A 3 23.78 -30.68 19.60
CA ARG A 3 22.81 -30.15 18.63
C ARG A 3 23.47 -30.05 17.25
N GLY A 4 23.25 -31.04 16.39
CA GLY A 4 23.81 -31.09 15.04
C GLY A 4 23.29 -32.29 14.25
N LEU A 5 23.75 -32.42 13.01
CA LEU A 5 23.38 -33.50 12.09
C LEU A 5 24.63 -34.17 11.53
N TRP A 6 24.59 -35.49 11.39
CA TRP A 6 25.56 -36.24 10.59
C TRP A 6 25.18 -36.11 9.12
N VAL A 7 26.06 -35.51 8.32
CA VAL A 7 25.89 -35.37 6.86
C VAL A 7 26.56 -36.52 6.10
N SER A 8 27.50 -37.22 6.74
CA SER A 8 28.08 -38.47 6.26
C SER A 8 28.41 -39.39 7.44
N PRO A 9 28.74 -40.68 7.24
CA PRO A 9 29.12 -41.58 8.33
C PRO A 9 30.30 -41.09 9.19
N ASN A 10 31.13 -40.19 8.65
CA ASN A 10 32.34 -39.69 9.29
C ASN A 10 32.33 -38.17 9.53
N GLU A 11 31.23 -37.48 9.23
CA GLU A 11 31.15 -36.02 9.32
C GLU A 11 29.92 -35.55 10.08
N PHE A 12 30.17 -34.92 11.23
CA PHE A 12 29.16 -34.29 12.07
C PHE A 12 29.25 -32.77 11.92
N VAL A 13 28.15 -32.14 11.54
CA VAL A 13 28.03 -30.68 11.44
C VAL A 13 27.14 -30.18 12.59
N SER A 14 27.71 -29.30 13.42
CA SER A 14 26.95 -28.62 14.46
C SER A 14 26.08 -27.50 13.87
N PHE A 15 24.89 -27.29 14.44
CA PHE A 15 24.09 -26.13 14.04
C PHE A 15 24.76 -24.86 14.56
N ALA A 16 25.16 -23.97 13.65
CA ALA A 16 25.53 -22.61 14.03
C ALA A 16 24.24 -21.87 14.39
N GLU A 17 23.95 -21.70 15.68
CA GLU A 17 22.88 -20.80 16.10
C GLU A 17 23.34 -19.37 15.80
N PRO A 18 22.66 -18.62 14.92
CA PRO A 18 22.96 -17.20 14.77
C PRO A 18 22.66 -16.50 16.10
N ASN A 19 23.53 -15.56 16.51
CA ASN A 19 23.33 -14.70 17.68
C ASN A 19 22.14 -13.70 17.52
N LYS A 20 21.19 -14.01 16.64
CA LYS A 20 20.04 -13.17 16.28
C LYS A 20 18.76 -13.96 16.42
N THR A 21 17.80 -13.39 17.14
CA THR A 21 16.47 -14.00 17.30
C THR A 21 15.79 -14.20 15.95
N LEU A 22 14.86 -15.17 15.84
CA LEU A 22 14.11 -15.41 14.60
C LEU A 22 13.45 -14.13 14.08
N THR A 23 12.91 -13.31 14.99
CA THR A 23 12.31 -12.01 14.70
C THR A 23 13.29 -11.04 14.04
N GLU A 24 14.57 -11.07 14.41
CA GLU A 24 15.66 -10.28 13.80
C GLU A 24 16.13 -10.83 12.44
N GLN A 25 15.63 -11.98 12.01
CA GLN A 25 15.89 -12.53 10.67
C GLN A 25 14.74 -12.23 9.71
N ILE A 26 13.58 -11.82 10.22
CA ILE A 26 12.44 -11.40 9.38
C ILE A 26 12.72 -10.01 8.81
N ALA A 27 12.75 -9.93 7.48
CA ALA A 27 12.77 -8.66 6.76
C ALA A 27 11.37 -8.01 6.84
N SER A 28 11.14 -7.20 7.87
CA SER A 28 9.93 -6.40 8.03
C SER A 28 10.08 -5.04 7.33
N ARG A 29 8.96 -4.41 6.95
CA ARG A 29 8.94 -3.02 6.44
C ARG A 29 9.60 -2.03 7.41
N SER A 30 9.51 -2.27 8.72
CA SER A 30 10.20 -1.44 9.73
C SER A 30 11.73 -1.51 9.66
N ARG A 31 12.30 -2.50 8.95
CA ARG A 31 13.74 -2.71 8.79
C ARG A 31 14.25 -2.47 7.37
N SER A 32 13.37 -2.21 6.41
CA SER A 32 13.78 -1.75 5.08
C SER A 32 14.25 -0.29 5.18
N ILE A 33 15.35 0.04 4.52
CA ILE A 33 15.85 1.41 4.41
C ILE A 33 14.70 2.29 3.91
N ASP A 34 14.31 3.26 4.74
CA ASP A 34 13.33 4.25 4.33
C ASP A 34 14.03 5.29 3.45
N PHE A 35 14.10 5.00 2.15
CA PHE A 35 14.66 5.90 1.16
C PHE A 35 13.98 7.28 1.17
N PHE A 36 12.70 7.36 1.55
CA PHE A 36 11.99 8.62 1.72
C PHE A 36 12.47 9.36 2.98
N GLY A 37 12.61 8.66 4.10
CA GLY A 37 13.14 9.21 5.36
C GLY A 37 14.61 9.64 5.29
N LEU A 38 15.38 9.07 4.37
CA LEU A 38 16.80 9.39 4.14
C LEU A 38 17.01 10.57 3.16
N GLY A 39 15.94 11.25 2.73
CA GLY A 39 16.04 12.39 1.82
C GLY A 39 16.40 12.04 0.37
N MET A 40 16.41 10.75 0.03
CA MET A 40 16.67 10.27 -1.32
C MET A 40 15.37 10.32 -2.14
N TYR A 41 14.99 11.53 -2.56
CA TYR A 41 13.87 11.70 -3.49
C TYR A 41 14.19 10.99 -4.80
N LEU A 42 13.39 9.98 -5.17
CA LEU A 42 13.40 9.53 -6.54
C LEU A 42 12.91 10.66 -7.45
N PRO A 43 13.61 10.96 -8.55
CA PRO A 43 13.11 11.90 -9.54
C PRO A 43 11.78 11.38 -10.13
N ASN A 44 10.93 12.30 -10.60
CA ASN A 44 9.70 11.91 -11.29
C ASN A 44 10.04 10.94 -12.45
N PRO A 45 9.47 9.72 -12.49
CA PRO A 45 9.74 8.76 -13.56
C PRO A 45 9.12 9.15 -14.91
N ASP A 46 8.14 10.06 -14.95
CA ASP A 46 7.38 10.39 -16.16
C ASP A 46 8.23 10.76 -17.38
N PRO A 47 9.30 11.58 -17.29
CA PRO A 47 10.12 11.92 -18.45
C PRO A 47 10.74 10.69 -19.12
N ILE A 48 11.14 9.70 -18.33
CA ILE A 48 11.73 8.44 -18.80
C ILE A 48 10.64 7.53 -19.38
N LEU A 49 9.49 7.42 -18.70
CA LEU A 49 8.39 6.59 -19.18
C LEU A 49 7.82 7.11 -20.51
N LYS A 50 7.77 8.43 -20.68
CA LYS A 50 7.34 9.09 -21.92
C LYS A 50 8.35 8.94 -23.04
N SER A 51 9.65 9.12 -22.79
CA SER A 51 10.69 8.94 -23.82
C SER A 51 10.75 7.51 -24.35
N GLN A 52 10.35 6.53 -23.54
CA GLN A 52 10.23 5.11 -23.92
C GLN A 52 8.88 4.78 -24.62
N GLY A 53 7.98 5.75 -24.80
CA GLY A 53 6.65 5.54 -25.38
C GLY A 53 5.70 4.70 -24.52
N ARG A 54 6.02 4.52 -23.23
CA ARG A 54 5.28 3.62 -22.33
C ARG A 54 4.26 4.36 -21.48
N ASP A 55 4.59 5.57 -21.00
CA ASP A 55 3.69 6.50 -20.31
C ASP A 55 2.68 5.79 -19.37
N ILE A 56 1.38 6.08 -19.51
CA ILE A 56 0.29 5.52 -18.68
C ILE A 56 0.16 4.00 -18.72
N ARG A 57 0.70 3.32 -19.75
CA ARG A 57 0.55 1.86 -19.91
C ARG A 57 1.22 1.11 -18.76
N ILE A 58 2.41 1.56 -18.34
CA ILE A 58 3.15 0.94 -17.25
C ILE A 58 2.40 1.03 -15.93
N TYR A 59 1.76 2.16 -15.64
CA TYR A 59 0.92 2.28 -14.44
C TYR A 59 -0.31 1.37 -14.48
N ARG A 60 -0.89 1.12 -15.66
CA ARG A 60 -2.01 0.17 -15.82
C ARG A 60 -1.55 -1.28 -15.63
N GLU A 61 -0.39 -1.64 -16.17
CA GLU A 61 0.24 -2.95 -15.96
C GLU A 61 0.61 -3.18 -14.49
N LEU A 62 1.14 -2.16 -13.80
CA LEU A 62 1.42 -2.26 -12.37
C LEU A 62 0.17 -2.59 -11.53
N ARG A 63 -1.03 -2.25 -12.00
CA ARG A 63 -2.27 -2.62 -11.29
C ARG A 63 -2.58 -4.12 -11.35
N THR A 64 -2.01 -4.85 -12.31
CA THR A 64 -2.22 -6.31 -12.42
C THR A 64 -1.32 -7.09 -11.48
N ASP A 65 -0.24 -6.47 -10.98
CA ASP A 65 0.62 -7.09 -9.97
C ASP A 65 -0.18 -7.38 -8.68
N PRO A 66 -0.09 -8.59 -8.10
CA PRO A 66 -0.88 -8.96 -6.92
C PRO A 66 -0.60 -8.10 -5.68
N LEU A 67 0.66 -7.72 -5.46
CA LEU A 67 1.07 -6.91 -4.31
C LEU A 67 0.54 -5.48 -4.45
N VAL A 68 0.76 -4.87 -5.61
CA VAL A 68 0.28 -3.51 -5.91
C VAL A 68 -1.24 -3.48 -5.92
N GLY A 69 -1.88 -4.43 -6.59
CA GLY A 69 -3.33 -4.55 -6.67
C GLY A 69 -3.98 -4.72 -5.29
N GLY A 70 -3.36 -5.52 -4.41
CA GLY A 70 -3.79 -5.67 -3.01
C GLY A 70 -3.71 -4.37 -2.23
N CYS A 71 -2.60 -3.63 -2.36
CA CYS A 71 -2.44 -2.31 -1.74
C CYS A 71 -3.46 -1.29 -2.26
N ILE A 72 -3.72 -1.25 -3.57
CA ILE A 72 -4.71 -0.37 -4.18
C ILE A 72 -6.10 -0.67 -3.61
N ARG A 73 -6.55 -1.93 -3.64
CA ARG A 73 -7.87 -2.31 -3.12
C ARG A 73 -8.04 -1.93 -1.66
N ARG A 74 -7.01 -2.16 -0.82
CA ARG A 74 -7.03 -1.78 0.60
C ARG A 74 -7.18 -0.27 0.78
N ARG A 75 -6.43 0.54 0.03
CA ARG A 75 -6.50 2.00 0.10
C ARG A 75 -7.85 2.53 -0.36
N LYS A 76 -8.37 2.05 -1.48
CA LYS A 76 -9.72 2.40 -1.96
C LYS A 76 -10.79 2.05 -0.92
N ALA A 77 -10.72 0.84 -0.34
CA ALA A 77 -11.65 0.42 0.70
C ALA A 77 -11.57 1.31 1.95
N ALA A 78 -10.36 1.68 2.38
CA ALA A 78 -10.16 2.58 3.52
C ALA A 78 -10.76 3.98 3.28
N VAL A 79 -10.64 4.53 2.07
CA VAL A 79 -11.27 5.82 1.73
C VAL A 79 -12.79 5.69 1.69
N LYS A 80 -13.32 4.61 1.10
CA LYS A 80 -14.77 4.34 1.06
C LYS A 80 -15.40 4.12 2.44
N SER A 81 -14.63 3.64 3.42
CA SER A 81 -15.10 3.41 4.78
C SER A 81 -15.06 4.64 5.67
N LEU A 82 -14.50 5.77 5.21
CA LEU A 82 -14.52 7.00 5.99
C LEU A 82 -15.96 7.49 6.15
N GLU A 83 -16.27 7.97 7.35
CA GLU A 83 -17.51 8.70 7.60
C GLU A 83 -17.55 9.92 6.68
N ARG A 84 -18.70 10.10 6.04
CA ARG A 84 -18.93 11.15 5.06
C ARG A 84 -20.32 11.71 5.26
N GLY A 85 -20.42 13.02 5.13
CA GLY A 85 -21.65 13.76 5.32
C GLY A 85 -21.40 15.24 5.08
N LEU A 86 -22.47 16.02 5.16
CA LEU A 86 -22.39 17.46 5.09
C LEU A 86 -22.54 18.06 6.48
N GLU A 87 -21.71 19.05 6.77
CA GLU A 87 -21.90 19.91 7.93
C GLU A 87 -22.64 21.18 7.50
N ARG A 88 -23.64 21.59 8.29
CA ARG A 88 -24.50 22.74 7.93
C ARG A 88 -23.77 24.09 8.01
N GLY A 89 -22.83 24.24 8.93
CA GLY A 89 -22.21 25.53 9.22
C GLY A 89 -23.26 26.65 9.43
N HIS A 90 -23.11 27.76 8.71
CA HIS A 90 -24.03 28.90 8.75
C HIS A 90 -25.14 28.86 7.68
N ALA A 91 -25.30 27.76 6.93
CA ALA A 91 -26.29 27.69 5.86
C ALA A 91 -27.73 27.70 6.41
N PRO A 92 -28.67 28.38 5.72
CA PRO A 92 -30.09 28.24 6.02
C PRO A 92 -30.54 26.79 5.90
N ALA A 93 -31.41 26.33 6.81
CA ALA A 93 -31.82 24.92 6.88
C ALA A 93 -32.39 24.40 5.55
N ARG A 94 -33.15 25.23 4.82
CA ARG A 94 -33.71 24.88 3.51
C ARG A 94 -32.63 24.58 2.46
N VAL A 95 -31.54 25.37 2.45
CA VAL A 95 -30.43 25.18 1.51
C VAL A 95 -29.67 23.91 1.85
N PHE A 96 -29.41 23.68 3.14
CA PHE A 96 -28.73 22.47 3.59
C PHE A 96 -29.51 21.21 3.21
N SER A 97 -30.82 21.16 3.48
CA SER A 97 -31.66 20.03 3.10
C SER A 97 -31.63 19.79 1.58
N PHE A 98 -31.78 20.86 0.78
CA PHE A 98 -31.74 20.74 -0.67
C PHE A 98 -30.43 20.12 -1.19
N ILE A 99 -29.27 20.58 -0.68
CA ILE A 99 -27.97 20.05 -1.12
C ILE A 99 -27.78 18.62 -0.62
N ARG A 100 -28.17 18.32 0.62
CA ARG A 100 -28.09 16.96 1.16
C ARG A 100 -28.91 16.00 0.31
N ASP A 101 -30.18 16.33 0.04
CA ASP A 101 -31.08 15.48 -0.74
C ASP A 101 -30.53 15.28 -2.17
N MET A 102 -29.94 16.32 -2.79
CA MET A 102 -29.25 16.20 -4.08
C MET A 102 -28.04 15.26 -4.03
N LEU A 103 -27.24 15.29 -2.96
CA LEU A 103 -26.07 14.41 -2.82
C LEU A 103 -26.45 12.97 -2.45
N ASP A 104 -27.55 12.78 -1.74
CA ASP A 104 -28.07 11.46 -1.37
C ASP A 104 -28.53 10.67 -2.61
N ASP A 105 -28.94 11.36 -3.68
CA ASP A 105 -29.28 10.75 -4.98
C ASP A 105 -28.04 10.28 -5.77
N LEU A 106 -26.82 10.66 -5.37
CA LEU A 106 -25.59 10.25 -6.05
C LEU A 106 -25.06 8.92 -5.51
N ASP A 107 -24.60 8.05 -6.41
CA ASP A 107 -23.80 6.88 -6.03
C ASP A 107 -22.38 7.30 -5.63
N LEU A 108 -22.26 7.85 -4.42
CA LEU A 108 -20.99 8.31 -3.85
C LEU A 108 -20.00 7.15 -3.68
N SER A 109 -20.45 5.90 -3.56
CA SER A 109 -19.54 4.74 -3.47
C SER A 109 -18.84 4.48 -4.81
N ARG A 110 -19.58 4.59 -5.91
CA ARG A 110 -19.04 4.49 -7.26
C ARG A 110 -18.09 5.64 -7.57
N ILE A 111 -18.52 6.88 -7.34
CA ILE A 111 -17.72 8.09 -7.62
C ILE A 111 -16.36 8.02 -6.92
N ILE A 112 -16.35 7.74 -5.61
CA ILE A 112 -15.10 7.60 -4.84
C ILE A 112 -14.24 6.45 -5.39
N GLY A 113 -14.86 5.35 -5.82
CA GLY A 113 -14.13 4.21 -6.39
C GLY A 113 -13.51 4.46 -7.77
N GLU A 114 -14.01 5.43 -8.52
CA GLU A 114 -13.47 5.85 -9.81
C GLU A 114 -12.38 6.93 -9.65
N MET A 115 -12.47 7.79 -8.62
CA MET A 115 -11.47 8.82 -8.31
C MET A 115 -10.21 8.27 -7.60
N THR A 116 -10.38 7.24 -6.77
CA THR A 116 -9.30 6.57 -6.02
C THR A 116 -8.96 5.25 -6.65
#